data_AF-A0A448ZL96-F1
#
_entry.id   AF-A0A448ZL96-F1
#
_cell.length_a   1.000
_cell.length_b   1.000
_cell.length_c   1.000
_cell.angle_alpha   90.00
_cell.angle_beta   90.00
_cell.angle_gamma   90.00
#
_symmetry.space_group_name_H-M   'P 1'
#
loop_
_entity.id
_entity.type
_entity.pdbx_description
1 polymer ?
#
loop_
_entity_poly.entity_id
_entity_poly.type
_entity_poly.pdbx_seq_one_letter_code
_entity_poly.pdbx_strand_id
1 'polypeptide(L)'
;MVDDVDSALDWTSNNISQYGGDPTNIVVVGQSAGGHVACVALFRKIRKNIDKNNDNAKSNGEWMTSHIKGFAAVSSPLNLGSPLTKSFRRLGFDDVMVDRMFGFQKDKYDPYLTLEELQNSELEHEFLKALPPFCIYQGTDDKTVPFEVSESFYRKLSNTSSNTKSVSFVLYDGWSHTDPILEGPMDADHRLHKDLLDNVNEWTTVPNLTWPTCRRLNGRLCPHFMVEISRFINPF
;
A
#
# COMPACT_ATOMS: atom_id res chain seq x y z
N MET A 1 -12.10 -9.26 5.14
CA MET A 1 -11.18 -8.14 4.86
C MET A 1 -10.53 -8.27 3.49
N VAL A 2 -9.67 -9.27 3.24
CA VAL A 2 -9.01 -9.43 1.92
C VAL A 2 -10.03 -9.64 0.80
N ASP A 3 -11.01 -10.52 1.01
CA ASP A 3 -12.07 -10.78 0.02
C ASP A 3 -12.99 -9.56 -0.18
N ASP A 4 -13.08 -8.66 0.81
CA ASP A 4 -13.84 -7.40 0.69
C ASP A 4 -13.12 -6.43 -0.26
N VAL A 5 -11.79 -6.36 -0.19
CA VAL A 5 -10.99 -5.57 -1.13
C VAL A 5 -11.06 -6.16 -2.55
N ASP A 6 -10.99 -7.49 -2.68
CA ASP A 6 -11.16 -8.16 -3.98
C ASP A 6 -12.54 -7.83 -4.59
N SER A 7 -13.59 -7.92 -3.78
CA SER A 7 -14.97 -7.58 -4.18
C SER A 7 -15.12 -6.09 -4.53
N ALA A 8 -14.45 -5.20 -3.80
CA ALA A 8 -14.46 -3.77 -4.09
C ALA A 8 -13.74 -3.44 -5.41
N LEU A 9 -12.65 -4.15 -5.72
CA LEU A 9 -11.94 -4.01 -7.01
C LEU A 9 -12.76 -4.58 -8.17
N ASP A 10 -13.45 -5.72 -7.96
CA ASP A 10 -14.41 -6.26 -8.94
C ASP A 10 -15.54 -5.26 -9.20
N TRP A 11 -16.13 -4.71 -8.14
CA TRP A 11 -17.18 -3.71 -8.28
C TRP A 11 -16.66 -2.47 -9.01
N THR A 12 -15.49 -1.97 -8.65
CA THR A 12 -14.88 -0.79 -9.29
C THR A 12 -14.63 -1.05 -10.76
N SER A 13 -13.98 -2.17 -11.11
CA SER A 13 -13.71 -2.54 -12.51
C SER A 13 -14.99 -2.70 -13.34
N ASN A 14 -16.11 -3.09 -12.74
CA ASN A 14 -17.37 -3.30 -13.45
C ASN A 14 -18.28 -2.06 -13.50
N ASN A 15 -18.11 -1.09 -12.59
CA ASN A 15 -19.07 0.00 -12.42
C ASN A 15 -18.47 1.40 -12.58
N ILE A 16 -17.15 1.58 -12.46
CA ILE A 16 -16.56 2.92 -12.39
C ILE A 16 -16.78 3.78 -13.65
N SER A 17 -16.98 3.16 -14.81
CA SER A 17 -17.35 3.84 -16.06
C SER A 17 -18.64 4.66 -15.93
N GLN A 18 -19.59 4.21 -15.10
CA GLN A 18 -20.85 4.93 -14.85
C GLN A 18 -20.64 6.23 -14.07
N TYR A 19 -19.50 6.35 -13.39
CA TYR A 19 -19.09 7.52 -12.59
C TYR A 19 -18.00 8.34 -13.29
N GLY A 20 -17.69 8.04 -14.57
CA GLY A 20 -16.69 8.74 -15.36
C GLY A 20 -15.24 8.29 -15.16
N GLY A 21 -14.99 7.22 -14.41
CA GLY A 21 -13.65 6.63 -14.30
C GLY A 21 -13.40 5.58 -15.39
N ASP A 22 -12.13 5.26 -15.62
CA ASP A 22 -11.70 4.23 -16.57
C ASP A 22 -11.44 2.90 -15.82
N PRO A 23 -12.19 1.82 -16.10
CA PRO A 23 -12.07 0.54 -15.40
C PRO A 23 -10.73 -0.17 -15.65
N THR A 24 -9.96 0.28 -16.64
CA THR A 24 -8.65 -0.25 -16.98
C THR A 24 -7.50 0.63 -16.49
N ASN A 25 -7.78 1.69 -15.74
CA ASN A 25 -6.81 2.69 -15.30
C ASN A 25 -6.98 3.03 -13.80
N ILE A 26 -6.82 2.01 -12.95
CA ILE A 26 -7.09 2.09 -11.50
C ILE A 26 -5.76 2.21 -10.74
N VAL A 27 -5.70 3.09 -9.74
CA VAL A 27 -4.59 3.16 -8.77
C VAL A 27 -5.12 2.78 -7.40
N VAL A 28 -4.41 1.88 -6.71
CA VAL A 28 -4.77 1.45 -5.36
C VAL A 28 -3.87 2.17 -4.36
N VAL A 29 -4.49 2.85 -3.40
CA VAL A 29 -3.79 3.52 -2.30
C VAL A 29 -4.35 2.98 -1.00
N GLY A 30 -3.49 2.58 -0.08
CA GLY A 30 -3.91 2.13 1.24
C GLY A 30 -2.95 2.58 2.32
N GLN A 31 -3.49 2.90 3.49
CA GLN A 31 -2.73 3.32 4.67
C GLN A 31 -2.84 2.25 5.78
N SER A 32 -1.74 2.01 6.50
CA SER A 32 -1.69 1.08 7.63
C SER A 32 -2.29 -0.30 7.26
N ALA A 33 -3.20 -0.83 8.09
CA ALA A 33 -3.91 -2.07 7.82
C ALA A 33 -4.59 -2.10 6.43
N GLY A 34 -5.08 -0.96 5.93
CA GLY A 34 -5.69 -0.86 4.61
C GLY A 34 -4.70 -1.12 3.47
N GLY A 35 -3.49 -0.58 3.57
CA GLY A 35 -2.43 -0.84 2.59
C GLY A 35 -1.92 -2.28 2.65
N HIS A 36 -1.83 -2.87 3.84
CA HIS A 36 -1.52 -4.30 4.00
C HIS A 36 -2.60 -5.19 3.36
N VAL A 37 -3.88 -5.01 3.71
CA VAL A 37 -4.96 -5.86 3.16
C VAL A 37 -5.08 -5.70 1.65
N ALA A 38 -4.88 -4.49 1.12
CA ALA A 38 -4.85 -4.25 -0.32
C ALA A 38 -3.67 -4.94 -1.02
N CYS A 39 -2.47 -4.94 -0.39
CA CYS A 39 -1.30 -5.62 -0.92
C CYS A 39 -1.54 -7.15 -0.97
N VAL A 40 -2.07 -7.72 0.10
CA VAL A 40 -2.42 -9.15 0.19
C VAL A 40 -3.47 -9.53 -0.86
N ALA A 41 -4.51 -8.69 -1.06
CA ALA A 41 -5.52 -8.92 -2.09
C ALA A 41 -4.91 -8.93 -3.50
N LEU A 42 -4.04 -7.96 -3.81
CA LEU A 42 -3.33 -7.90 -5.08
C LEU A 42 -2.44 -9.14 -5.30
N PHE A 43 -1.65 -9.53 -4.30
CA PHE A 43 -0.74 -10.69 -4.39
C PHE A 43 -1.52 -11.99 -4.61
N ARG A 44 -2.63 -12.19 -3.87
CA ARG A 44 -3.52 -13.34 -4.07
C ARG A 44 -4.14 -13.37 -5.45
N LYS A 45 -4.58 -12.22 -5.98
CA LYS A 45 -5.13 -12.14 -7.34
C LYS A 45 -4.09 -12.52 -8.40
N ILE A 46 -2.87 -12.01 -8.27
CA ILE A 46 -1.77 -12.35 -9.20
C ILE A 46 -1.52 -13.85 -9.19
N ARG A 47 -1.37 -14.46 -7.99
CA ARG A 47 -1.14 -15.91 -7.86
C ARG A 47 -2.28 -16.72 -8.47
N LYS A 48 -3.54 -16.39 -8.14
CA LYS A 48 -4.74 -17.01 -8.73
C LYS A 48 -4.78 -16.92 -10.26
N ASN A 49 -4.36 -15.78 -10.83
CA ASN A 49 -4.34 -15.60 -12.29
C ASN A 49 -3.24 -16.42 -12.97
N ILE A 50 -2.08 -16.56 -12.33
CA ILE A 50 -0.99 -17.43 -12.83
C ILE A 50 -1.45 -18.89 -12.82
N ASP A 51 -2.06 -19.34 -11.72
CA ASP A 51 -2.59 -20.71 -11.60
C ASP A 51 -3.68 -21.01 -12.65
N LYS A 52 -4.64 -20.09 -12.86
CA LYS A 52 -5.71 -20.26 -13.86
C LYS A 52 -5.21 -20.29 -15.30
N ASN A 53 -4.16 -19.54 -15.62
CA ASN A 53 -3.57 -19.55 -16.97
C ASN A 53 -2.95 -20.92 -17.29
N ASN A 54 -2.48 -21.65 -16.27
CA ASN A 54 -2.04 -23.04 -16.44
C ASN A 54 -3.22 -24.00 -16.66
N ASP A 55 -4.41 -23.68 -16.13
CA ASP A 55 -5.60 -24.53 -16.17
C ASP A 55 -6.64 -24.16 -17.27
N ASN A 56 -6.34 -23.21 -18.17
CA ASN A 56 -7.23 -22.75 -19.27
C ASN A 56 -8.66 -22.32 -18.84
N ALA A 57 -8.86 -21.90 -17.59
CA ALA A 57 -10.17 -21.50 -17.09
C ALA A 57 -10.47 -20.02 -17.38
N LYS A 58 -11.47 -19.73 -18.23
CA LYS A 58 -11.97 -18.36 -18.46
C LYS A 58 -12.74 -17.84 -17.24
N SER A 59 -12.31 -16.73 -16.64
CA SER A 59 -13.14 -15.97 -15.70
C SER A 59 -13.86 -14.83 -16.41
N ASN A 60 -15.18 -14.94 -16.57
CA ASN A 60 -16.00 -13.82 -17.01
C ASN A 60 -16.32 -12.91 -15.82
N GLY A 61 -16.02 -11.61 -15.93
CA GLY A 61 -16.49 -10.56 -15.00
C GLY A 61 -15.59 -10.23 -13.80
N GLU A 62 -14.40 -10.83 -13.69
CA GLU A 62 -13.42 -10.50 -12.64
C GLU A 62 -12.47 -9.36 -13.10
N TRP A 63 -12.04 -8.48 -12.17
CA TRP A 63 -11.01 -7.48 -12.45
C TRP A 63 -9.67 -8.12 -12.84
N MET A 64 -8.91 -7.48 -13.74
CA MET A 64 -7.60 -7.97 -14.16
C MET A 64 -6.48 -7.20 -13.45
N THR A 65 -5.39 -7.88 -13.12
CA THR A 65 -4.21 -7.23 -12.50
C THR A 65 -3.62 -6.12 -13.38
N SER A 66 -3.80 -6.22 -14.70
CA SER A 66 -3.42 -5.19 -15.67
C SER A 66 -4.28 -3.91 -15.63
N HIS A 67 -5.45 -3.95 -14.99
CA HIS A 67 -6.29 -2.76 -14.75
C HIS A 67 -5.69 -1.87 -13.66
N ILE A 68 -4.89 -2.45 -12.76
CA ILE A 68 -4.18 -1.70 -11.72
C ILE A 68 -2.89 -1.13 -12.34
N LYS A 69 -2.80 0.19 -12.36
CA LYS A 69 -1.69 0.94 -12.95
C LYS A 69 -0.66 1.38 -11.94
N GLY A 70 -1.01 1.41 -10.66
CA GLY A 70 -0.09 1.75 -9.60
C GLY A 70 -0.62 1.29 -8.25
N PHE A 71 0.32 1.06 -7.33
CA PHE A 71 0.02 0.72 -5.94
C PHE A 71 0.83 1.62 -5.01
N ALA A 72 0.15 2.29 -4.07
CA ALA A 72 0.75 3.13 -3.06
C ALA A 72 0.46 2.57 -1.66
N ALA A 73 1.51 2.07 -1.00
CA ALA A 73 1.46 1.63 0.38
C ALA A 73 1.91 2.78 1.29
N VAL A 74 1.06 3.23 2.20
CA VAL A 74 1.36 4.33 3.14
C VAL A 74 1.42 3.78 4.55
N SER A 75 2.55 3.90 5.23
CA SER A 75 2.75 3.41 6.62
C SER A 75 2.22 1.99 6.86
N SER A 76 2.39 1.10 5.88
CA SER A 76 1.68 -0.19 5.84
C SER A 76 2.53 -1.33 6.40
N PRO A 77 1.96 -2.25 7.20
CA PRO A 77 2.70 -3.39 7.71
C PRO A 77 2.92 -4.42 6.60
N LEU A 78 3.99 -4.28 5.82
CA LEU A 78 4.32 -5.15 4.68
C LEU A 78 5.23 -6.33 5.04
N ASN A 79 5.73 -6.37 6.28
CA ASN A 79 6.48 -7.47 6.88
C ASN A 79 5.95 -7.68 8.30
N LEU A 80 5.30 -8.81 8.55
CA LEU A 80 4.65 -9.14 9.83
C LEU A 80 5.62 -9.87 10.79
N GLY A 81 6.92 -9.79 10.52
CA GLY A 81 7.99 -10.34 11.32
C GLY A 81 8.27 -9.55 12.62
N SER A 82 9.45 -9.79 13.18
CA SER A 82 9.82 -9.30 14.52
C SER A 82 9.74 -7.78 14.74
N PRO A 83 10.13 -6.90 13.78
CA PRO A 83 10.04 -5.46 13.99
C PRO A 83 8.61 -4.99 14.28
N LEU A 84 7.63 -5.50 13.53
CA LEU A 84 6.22 -5.16 13.72
C LEU A 84 5.66 -5.73 15.02
N THR A 85 5.90 -7.02 15.30
CA THR A 85 5.35 -7.66 16.51
C THR A 85 5.90 -7.04 17.79
N LYS A 86 7.18 -6.62 17.82
CA LYS A 86 7.75 -5.86 18.93
C LYS A 86 7.06 -4.50 19.12
N SER A 87 6.77 -3.81 18.02
CA SER A 87 6.04 -2.54 18.03
C SER A 87 4.63 -2.71 18.61
N PHE A 88 3.90 -3.71 18.13
CA PHE A 88 2.54 -4.04 18.59
C PHE A 88 2.49 -4.43 20.06
N ARG A 89 3.45 -5.23 20.55
CA ARG A 89 3.54 -5.54 21.99
C ARG A 89 3.74 -4.29 22.84
N ARG A 90 4.57 -3.34 22.40
CA ARG A 90 4.77 -2.05 23.10
C ARG A 90 3.48 -1.22 23.14
N LEU A 91 2.63 -1.35 22.13
CA LEU A 91 1.32 -0.71 22.05
C LEU A 91 0.19 -1.50 22.75
N GLY A 92 0.51 -2.61 23.43
CA GLY A 92 -0.45 -3.41 24.20
C GLY A 92 -1.12 -4.55 23.42
N PHE A 93 -0.68 -4.82 22.19
CA PHE A 93 -1.14 -5.98 21.41
C PHE A 93 -0.19 -7.16 21.63
N ASP A 94 -0.59 -8.11 22.47
CA ASP A 94 0.17 -9.35 22.67
C ASP A 94 0.12 -10.27 21.42
N ASP A 95 0.99 -11.28 21.38
CA ASP A 95 1.09 -12.18 20.23
C ASP A 95 -0.22 -12.94 19.97
N VAL A 96 -0.97 -13.31 21.01
CA VAL A 96 -2.23 -14.05 20.86
C VAL A 96 -3.29 -13.16 20.23
N MET A 97 -3.33 -11.88 20.59
CA MET A 97 -4.22 -10.90 19.99
C MET A 97 -3.87 -10.68 18.51
N VAL A 98 -2.59 -10.51 18.20
CA VAL A 98 -2.12 -10.35 16.82
C VAL A 98 -2.45 -11.61 16.01
N ASP A 99 -2.13 -12.81 16.50
CA ASP A 99 -2.44 -14.05 15.80
C ASP A 99 -3.94 -14.22 15.57
N ARG A 100 -4.78 -13.87 16.55
CA ARG A 100 -6.25 -13.87 16.38
C ARG A 100 -6.71 -12.93 15.27
N MET A 101 -6.11 -11.74 15.13
CA MET A 101 -6.43 -10.81 14.04
C MET A 101 -6.20 -11.44 12.66
N PHE A 102 -5.21 -12.33 12.54
CA PHE A 102 -4.91 -13.07 11.33
C PHE A 102 -5.53 -14.48 11.28
N GLY A 103 -6.45 -14.81 12.18
CA GLY A 103 -7.07 -16.13 12.26
C GLY A 103 -6.06 -17.27 12.53
N PHE A 104 -5.01 -16.98 13.29
CA PHE A 104 -3.87 -17.86 13.57
C PHE A 104 -3.10 -18.29 12.30
N GLN A 105 -3.19 -17.49 11.25
CA GLN A 105 -2.51 -17.72 9.96
C GLN A 105 -1.72 -16.47 9.54
N LYS A 106 -1.07 -15.79 10.49
CA LYS A 106 -0.32 -14.53 10.25
C LYS A 106 0.62 -14.64 9.04
N ASP A 107 1.41 -15.70 9.00
CA ASP A 107 2.44 -15.87 7.98
C ASP A 107 1.86 -16.05 6.57
N LYS A 108 0.67 -16.64 6.44
CA LYS A 108 -0.07 -16.76 5.17
C LYS A 108 -0.49 -15.39 4.60
N TYR A 109 -0.63 -14.40 5.46
CA TYR A 109 -1.04 -13.04 5.08
C TYR A 109 0.13 -12.06 5.10
N ASP A 110 1.37 -12.52 5.28
CA ASP A 110 2.55 -11.66 5.28
C ASP A 110 3.04 -11.42 3.83
N PRO A 111 3.00 -10.17 3.32
CA PRO A 111 3.51 -9.88 1.97
C PRO A 111 5.00 -10.16 1.81
N TYR A 112 5.81 -9.95 2.85
CA TYR A 112 7.25 -10.23 2.82
C TYR A 112 7.52 -11.73 2.64
N LEU A 113 6.82 -12.58 3.40
CA LEU A 113 6.96 -14.04 3.27
C LEU A 113 6.45 -14.53 1.91
N THR A 114 5.42 -13.89 1.35
CA THR A 114 4.97 -14.21 -0.01
C THR A 114 6.08 -13.97 -1.04
N LEU A 115 6.81 -12.85 -0.95
CA LEU A 115 7.97 -12.58 -1.82
C LEU A 115 9.13 -13.56 -1.55
N GLU A 116 9.31 -13.97 -0.30
CA GLU A 116 10.31 -14.96 0.07
C GLU A 116 10.03 -16.35 -0.51
N GLU A 117 8.77 -16.81 -0.45
CA GLU A 117 8.34 -18.06 -1.09
C GLU A 117 8.53 -18.04 -2.61
N LEU A 118 8.31 -16.87 -3.23
CA LEU A 118 8.46 -16.70 -4.67
C LEU A 118 9.93 -16.66 -5.11
N GLN A 119 10.86 -16.31 -4.22
CA GLN A 119 12.26 -16.17 -4.55
C GLN A 119 12.85 -17.52 -5.01
N ASN A 120 13.39 -17.55 -6.23
CA ASN A 120 13.86 -18.77 -6.93
C ASN A 120 12.76 -19.78 -7.29
N SER A 121 11.49 -19.39 -7.26
CA SER A 121 10.39 -20.21 -7.76
C SER A 121 10.19 -20.01 -9.27
N GLU A 122 9.62 -21.00 -9.96
CA GLU A 122 9.26 -20.88 -11.37
C GLU A 122 8.20 -19.78 -11.64
N LEU A 123 7.50 -19.34 -10.60
CA LEU A 123 6.43 -18.33 -10.67
C LEU A 123 6.95 -16.90 -10.49
N GLU A 124 8.19 -16.72 -10.04
CA GLU A 124 8.78 -15.42 -9.69
C GLU A 124 8.63 -14.41 -10.83
N HIS A 125 9.04 -14.81 -12.04
CA HIS A 125 9.01 -13.93 -13.21
C HIS A 125 7.60 -13.46 -13.58
N GLU A 126 6.64 -14.38 -13.66
CA GLU A 126 5.26 -14.04 -14.04
C GLU A 126 4.56 -13.22 -12.94
N PHE A 127 4.87 -13.49 -11.67
CA PHE A 127 4.36 -12.71 -10.55
C PHE A 127 4.83 -11.25 -10.62
N LEU A 128 6.14 -11.04 -10.78
CA LEU A 128 6.73 -9.70 -10.87
C LEU A 128 6.26 -8.92 -12.09
N LYS A 129 6.10 -9.60 -13.23
CA LYS A 129 5.57 -8.99 -14.45
C LYS A 129 4.12 -8.51 -14.26
N ALA A 130 3.34 -9.22 -13.45
CA ALA A 130 1.95 -8.90 -13.15
C ALA A 130 1.78 -7.81 -12.08
N LEU A 131 2.77 -7.57 -11.22
CA LEU A 131 2.73 -6.45 -10.26
C LEU A 131 2.62 -5.11 -10.99
N PRO A 132 1.88 -4.11 -10.49
CA PRO A 132 1.96 -2.74 -11.00
C PRO A 132 3.24 -2.03 -10.46
N PRO A 133 3.61 -0.85 -11.01
CA PRO A 133 4.47 0.09 -10.29
C PRO A 133 4.04 0.23 -8.82
N PHE A 134 5.01 0.23 -7.91
CA PHE A 134 4.75 0.11 -6.47
C PHE A 134 5.55 1.16 -5.70
N CYS A 135 4.88 2.07 -4.99
CA CYS A 135 5.53 3.05 -4.13
C CYS A 135 5.17 2.82 -2.67
N ILE A 136 6.19 2.85 -1.81
CA ILE A 136 6.07 2.72 -0.37
C ILE A 136 6.41 4.06 0.26
N TYR A 137 5.50 4.59 1.07
CA TYR A 137 5.64 5.86 1.78
C TYR A 137 5.66 5.58 3.28
N GLN A 138 6.65 6.12 3.98
CA GLN A 138 6.85 5.80 5.40
C GLN A 138 7.44 6.99 6.15
N GLY A 139 6.90 7.27 7.34
CA GLY A 139 7.50 8.22 8.28
C GLY A 139 8.64 7.58 9.09
N THR A 140 9.71 8.33 9.37
CA THR A 140 10.86 7.83 10.15
C THR A 140 10.53 7.68 11.64
N ASP A 141 9.56 8.44 12.14
CA ASP A 141 9.17 8.49 13.55
C ASP A 141 7.86 7.72 13.81
N ASP A 142 7.45 6.86 12.86
CA ASP A 142 6.29 5.98 12.99
C ASP A 142 6.53 4.96 14.13
N LYS A 143 5.77 5.12 15.22
CA LYS A 143 5.88 4.28 16.41
C LYS A 143 4.98 3.05 16.34
N THR A 144 4.18 2.93 15.29
CA THR A 144 3.19 1.87 15.08
C THR A 144 3.72 0.81 14.13
N VAL A 145 4.08 1.24 12.92
CA VAL A 145 4.73 0.42 11.89
C VAL A 145 6.13 1.00 11.69
N PRO A 146 7.15 0.45 12.38
CA PRO A 146 8.52 0.94 12.27
C PRO A 146 9.00 0.94 10.82
N PHE A 147 9.76 1.96 10.42
CA PHE A 147 10.13 2.10 9.00
C PHE A 147 10.96 0.92 8.46
N GLU A 148 11.62 0.15 9.34
CA GLU A 148 12.35 -1.07 9.00
C GLU A 148 11.43 -2.16 8.42
N VAL A 149 10.14 -2.14 8.76
CA VAL A 149 9.12 -3.01 8.15
C VAL A 149 9.02 -2.71 6.65
N SER A 150 8.85 -1.44 6.31
CA SER A 150 8.78 -0.96 4.92
C SER A 150 10.12 -1.11 4.19
N GLU A 151 11.25 -0.82 4.86
CA GLU A 151 12.59 -0.95 4.28
C GLU A 151 12.92 -2.41 3.93
N SER A 152 12.66 -3.35 4.84
CA SER A 152 12.95 -4.77 4.61
C SER A 152 12.12 -5.33 3.45
N PHE A 153 10.85 -4.96 3.35
CA PHE A 153 9.99 -5.31 2.23
C PHE A 153 10.47 -4.68 0.91
N TYR A 154 10.78 -3.38 0.92
CA TYR A 154 11.31 -2.69 -0.26
C TYR A 154 12.58 -3.37 -0.81
N ARG A 155 13.54 -3.70 0.07
CA ARG A 155 14.77 -4.39 -0.32
C ARG A 155 14.48 -5.76 -0.93
N LYS A 156 13.56 -6.53 -0.33
CA LYS A 156 13.15 -7.85 -0.85
C LYS A 156 12.54 -7.71 -2.24
N LEU A 157 11.54 -6.84 -2.40
CA LEU A 157 10.85 -6.62 -3.67
C LEU A 157 11.79 -6.09 -4.76
N SER A 158 12.70 -5.18 -4.42
CA SER A 158 13.66 -4.57 -5.36
C SER A 158 14.70 -5.56 -5.85
N ASN A 159 15.21 -6.43 -4.98
CA ASN A 159 16.17 -7.48 -5.36
C ASN A 159 15.53 -8.47 -6.35
N THR A 160 14.25 -8.76 -6.17
CA THR A 160 13.48 -9.68 -7.03
C THR A 160 13.10 -9.00 -8.35
N SER A 161 12.80 -7.70 -8.36
CA SER A 161 12.26 -6.94 -9.52
C SER A 161 13.28 -6.46 -10.56
N SER A 162 14.42 -7.13 -10.71
CA SER A 162 15.60 -6.65 -11.45
C SER A 162 15.41 -6.24 -12.93
N ASN A 163 14.22 -6.29 -13.53
CA ASN A 163 14.05 -5.87 -14.95
C ASN A 163 12.65 -5.46 -15.43
N THR A 164 11.60 -5.33 -14.61
CA THR A 164 10.23 -5.22 -15.17
C THR A 164 9.43 -3.97 -14.81
N LYS A 165 9.44 -3.43 -13.57
CA LYS A 165 8.64 -2.22 -13.19
C LYS A 165 9.28 -1.41 -12.04
N SER A 166 8.93 -0.13 -11.95
CA SER A 166 9.44 0.80 -10.92
C SER A 166 8.91 0.44 -9.54
N VAL A 167 9.82 0.23 -8.59
CA VAL A 167 9.55 0.12 -7.15
C VAL A 167 10.24 1.30 -6.47
N SER A 168 9.51 2.05 -5.66
CA SER A 168 10.03 3.26 -5.00
C SER A 168 9.78 3.23 -3.51
N PHE A 169 10.71 3.82 -2.75
CA PHE A 169 10.59 3.96 -1.30
C PHE A 169 10.88 5.40 -0.90
N VAL A 170 9.88 6.07 -0.33
CA VAL A 170 9.92 7.47 0.07
C VAL A 170 9.82 7.56 1.58
N LEU A 171 10.83 8.19 2.20
CA LEU A 171 10.89 8.43 3.63
C LEU A 171 10.55 9.90 3.94
N TYR A 172 9.64 10.11 4.88
CA TYR A 172 9.34 11.42 5.43
C TYR A 172 9.96 11.56 6.82
N ASP A 173 10.99 12.40 6.89
CA ASP A 173 11.70 12.71 8.13
C ASP A 173 10.76 13.33 9.17
N GLY A 174 10.80 12.79 10.39
CA GLY A 174 10.03 13.24 11.56
C GLY A 174 8.54 12.91 11.52
N TRP A 175 8.03 12.21 10.49
CA TRP A 175 6.61 11.86 10.40
C TRP A 175 6.26 10.64 11.26
N SER A 176 5.16 10.75 12.00
CA SER A 176 4.53 9.66 12.75
C SER A 176 3.66 8.75 11.86
N HIS A 177 2.96 7.78 12.46
CA HIS A 177 2.07 6.88 11.72
C HIS A 177 0.88 7.59 11.05
N THR A 178 0.41 8.68 11.66
CA THR A 178 -0.81 9.40 11.23
C THR A 178 -0.53 10.67 10.45
N ASP A 179 0.71 11.19 10.48
CA ASP A 179 1.17 12.32 9.68
C ASP A 179 0.74 12.27 8.21
N PRO A 180 0.85 11.13 7.50
CA PRO A 180 0.37 10.99 6.13
C PRO A 180 -1.06 11.48 5.85
N ILE A 181 -1.97 11.29 6.81
CA ILE A 181 -3.42 11.47 6.59
C ILE A 181 -4.06 12.53 7.51
N LEU A 182 -3.42 12.86 8.63
CA LEU A 182 -3.94 13.77 9.64
C LEU A 182 -2.99 14.95 9.87
N GLU A 183 -1.91 14.77 10.63
CA GLU A 183 -1.08 15.87 11.10
C GLU A 183 -0.44 16.66 9.95
N GLY A 184 0.08 15.98 8.93
CA GLY A 184 0.66 16.62 7.74
C GLY A 184 -0.35 17.54 7.03
N PRO A 185 -1.48 17.02 6.52
CA PRO A 185 -2.52 17.83 5.89
C PRO A 185 -3.06 18.96 6.78
N MET A 186 -3.23 18.70 8.08
CA MET A 186 -3.69 19.74 9.02
C MET A 186 -2.68 20.89 9.16
N ASP A 187 -1.39 20.59 8.99
CA ASP A 187 -0.29 21.55 9.05
C ASP A 187 0.15 22.11 7.68
N ALA A 188 -0.67 21.89 6.64
CA ALA A 188 -0.38 22.23 5.24
C ALA A 188 0.85 21.52 4.65
N ASP A 189 1.29 20.43 5.25
CA ASP A 189 2.32 19.57 4.70
C ASP A 189 1.68 18.54 3.76
N HIS A 190 1.70 18.87 2.47
CA HIS A 190 1.13 18.05 1.41
C HIS A 190 2.17 17.25 0.62
N ARG A 191 3.38 17.02 1.17
CA ARG A 191 4.45 16.30 0.46
C ARG A 191 3.99 14.95 -0.09
N LEU A 192 3.40 14.10 0.76
CA LEU A 192 2.80 12.82 0.33
C LEU A 192 1.80 12.95 -0.81
N HIS A 193 0.92 13.95 -0.73
CA HIS A 193 -0.15 14.10 -1.70
C HIS A 193 0.39 14.55 -3.05
N LYS A 194 1.47 15.34 -3.06
CA LYS A 194 2.19 15.75 -4.27
C LYS A 194 2.95 14.58 -4.88
N ASP A 195 3.72 13.85 -4.07
CA ASP A 195 4.46 12.68 -4.52
C ASP A 195 3.51 11.59 -5.07
N LEU A 196 2.35 11.41 -4.43
CA LEU A 196 1.30 10.51 -4.91
C LEU A 196 0.67 11.00 -6.21
N LEU A 197 0.43 12.31 -6.36
CA LEU A 197 -0.08 12.88 -7.60
C LEU A 197 0.90 12.70 -8.76
N ASP A 198 2.19 12.93 -8.52
CA ASP A 198 3.26 12.74 -9.50
C ASP A 198 3.34 11.27 -9.92
N ASN A 199 3.27 10.35 -8.95
CA ASN A 199 3.19 8.92 -9.23
C ASN A 199 1.93 8.54 -10.03
N VAL A 200 0.76 9.08 -9.69
CA VAL A 200 -0.47 8.85 -10.49
C VAL A 200 -0.30 9.33 -11.92
N ASN A 201 0.30 10.52 -12.13
CA ASN A 201 0.60 11.04 -13.46
C ASN A 201 1.56 10.13 -14.24
N GLU A 202 2.56 9.55 -13.59
CA GLU A 202 3.51 8.63 -14.23
C GLU A 202 2.87 7.28 -14.56
N TRP A 203 2.05 6.75 -13.65
CA TRP A 203 1.51 5.40 -13.74
C TRP A 203 0.32 5.28 -14.70
N THR A 204 -0.45 6.36 -14.84
CA THR A 204 -1.73 6.34 -15.54
C THR A 204 -1.69 7.09 -16.87
N THR A 205 -2.68 6.85 -17.72
CA THR A 205 -2.80 7.53 -19.03
C THR A 205 -3.62 8.82 -18.97
N VAL A 206 -3.88 9.37 -17.77
CA VAL A 206 -4.68 10.60 -17.64
C VAL A 206 -3.92 11.84 -18.11
N PRO A 207 -4.62 12.89 -18.58
CA PRO A 207 -3.99 14.15 -18.94
C PRO A 207 -3.34 14.79 -17.70
N ASN A 208 -2.05 15.15 -17.81
CA ASN A 208 -1.22 15.86 -16.82
C ASN A 208 -2.01 16.54 -15.69
N LEU A 209 -2.31 15.78 -14.63
CA LEU A 209 -2.99 16.31 -13.45
C LEU A 209 -2.06 17.32 -12.80
N THR A 210 -2.61 18.46 -12.39
CA THR A 210 -1.83 19.52 -11.76
C THR A 210 -2.25 19.68 -10.31
N TRP A 211 -1.26 19.90 -9.45
CA TRP A 211 -1.52 20.19 -8.05
C TRP A 211 -2.33 21.50 -7.95
N PRO A 212 -3.45 21.54 -7.18
CA PRO A 212 -4.26 22.74 -7.07
C PRO A 212 -3.44 23.87 -6.43
N THR A 213 -3.47 25.07 -7.00
CA THR A 213 -2.74 26.24 -6.45
C THR A 213 -3.55 27.02 -5.40
N CYS A 214 -4.81 26.61 -5.16
CA CYS A 214 -5.72 27.31 -4.27
C CYS A 214 -5.20 27.33 -2.82
N ARG A 215 -5.04 28.55 -2.27
CA ARG A 215 -4.58 28.76 -0.88
C ARG A 215 -5.48 28.11 0.17
N ARG A 216 -6.79 27.95 -0.11
CA ARG A 216 -7.73 27.30 0.81
C ARG A 216 -7.48 25.80 0.95
N LEU A 217 -7.02 25.15 -0.12
CA LEU A 217 -6.72 23.71 -0.13
C LEU A 217 -5.32 23.40 0.38
N ASN A 218 -4.38 24.34 0.20
CA ASN A 218 -2.98 24.20 0.61
C ASN A 218 -2.65 24.94 1.91
N GLY A 219 -3.66 25.45 2.62
CA GLY A 219 -3.51 26.23 3.83
C GLY A 219 -3.61 25.35 5.07
N ARG A 220 -3.03 25.79 6.18
CA ARG A 220 -3.14 25.05 7.44
C ARG A 220 -4.61 25.01 7.87
N LEU A 221 -5.09 23.84 8.24
CA LEU A 221 -6.43 23.64 8.77
C LEU A 221 -6.45 23.85 10.29
N CYS A 222 -5.32 23.60 10.95
CA CYS A 222 -5.12 23.78 12.38
C CYS A 222 -3.92 24.69 12.68
N PRO A 223 -3.91 25.43 13.80
CA PRO A 223 -2.70 26.10 14.28
C PRO A 223 -1.56 25.11 14.50
N HIS A 224 -0.36 25.44 14.02
CA HIS A 224 0.82 24.56 14.07
C HIS A 224 1.09 23.98 15.47
N PHE A 225 1.00 24.79 16.52
CA PHE A 225 1.26 24.33 17.89
C PHE A 225 0.30 23.23 18.35
N MET A 226 -0.94 23.20 17.83
CA MET A 226 -1.90 22.13 18.14
C MET A 226 -1.51 20.82 17.46
N VAL A 227 -0.97 20.90 16.24
CA VAL A 227 -0.44 19.74 15.52
C VAL A 227 0.80 19.19 16.24
N GLU A 228 1.70 20.05 16.69
CA GLU A 228 2.87 19.64 17.49
C GLU A 228 2.49 18.94 18.80
N ILE A 229 1.48 19.48 19.51
CA ILE A 229 0.92 18.82 20.69
C ILE A 229 0.30 17.47 20.32
N SER A 230 -0.42 17.38 19.19
CA SER A 230 -0.97 16.13 18.69
C SER A 230 0.14 15.10 18.47
N ARG A 231 1.22 15.43 17.74
CA ARG A 231 2.36 14.53 17.52
C ARG A 231 3.02 14.07 18.82
N PHE A 232 3.04 14.93 19.83
CA PHE A 232 3.62 14.58 21.14
C PHE A 232 2.73 13.61 21.94
N ILE A 233 1.42 13.79 21.90
CA ILE A 233 0.46 13.00 22.71
C ILE A 233 0.00 11.74 21.98
N ASN A 234 -0.10 11.78 20.65
CA ASN A 234 -0.56 10.68 19.82
C ASN A 234 0.42 9.50 19.95
N PRO A 235 -0.06 8.32 20.40
CA PRO A 235 0.80 7.16 20.56
C PRO A 235 1.19 6.50 19.23
N PHE A 236 0.58 6.94 18.11
CA PHE A 236 0.76 6.37 16.77
C PHE A 236 1.77 7.12 15.92
#